data_AF-A0A7V6LLQ6-F1
#
_entry.id   AF-A0A7V6LLQ6-F1
#
_cell.length_a   1.000
_cell.length_b   1.000
_cell.length_c   1.000
_cell.angle_alpha   90.00
_cell.angle_beta   90.00
_cell.angle_gamma   90.00
#
_symmetry.space_group_name_H-M   'P 1'
#
loop_
_entity.id
_entity.type
_entity.pdbx_description
1 polymer ?
#
loop_
_entity_poly.entity_id
_entity_poly.type
_entity_poly.pdbx_seq_one_letter_code
_entity_poly.pdbx_strand_id
1 'polypeptide(L)'
;MNYRVGKNALWYIHPERNALFIAFQIAEAKIPQIKSQLSEYALHVWDNRYLCRKGGWMWYRLTDTWQINDIRLLLNAKIKPKKQ
;
A
#
# COMPACT_ATOMS: atom_id res chain seq x y z
N MET A 1 7.59 -12.28 -2.50
CA MET A 1 6.67 -12.83 -1.49
C MET A 1 5.27 -12.33 -1.77
N ASN A 2 4.31 -13.24 -1.92
CA ASN A 2 2.91 -12.91 -2.21
C ASN A 2 2.06 -13.31 -1.03
N TYR A 3 1.32 -12.37 -0.45
CA TYR A 3 0.43 -12.68 0.67
C TYR A 3 -1.02 -12.58 0.21
N ARG A 4 -1.76 -13.65 0.48
CA ARG A 4 -3.14 -13.87 0.04
C ARG A 4 -3.97 -14.30 1.24
N VAL A 5 -5.22 -13.83 1.30
CA VAL A 5 -6.22 -14.33 2.26
C VAL A 5 -7.37 -14.92 1.45
N GLY A 6 -7.51 -16.25 1.52
CA GLY A 6 -8.41 -16.99 0.64
C GLY A 6 -8.05 -16.81 -0.83
N LYS A 7 -9.03 -16.42 -1.65
CA LYS A 7 -8.85 -16.17 -3.09
C LYS A 7 -8.33 -14.75 -3.41
N ASN A 8 -8.21 -13.88 -2.40
CA ASN A 8 -7.87 -12.47 -2.62
C ASN A 8 -6.37 -12.24 -2.43
N ALA A 9 -5.72 -11.72 -3.47
CA ALA A 9 -4.37 -11.20 -3.37
C ALA A 9 -4.39 -9.90 -2.55
N LEU A 10 -3.66 -9.88 -1.43
CA LEU A 10 -3.52 -8.68 -0.63
C LEU A 10 -2.34 -7.87 -1.14
N TRP A 11 -1.17 -8.47 -1.36
CA TRP A 11 0.01 -7.69 -1.72
C TRP A 11 1.14 -8.57 -2.22
N TYR A 12 1.96 -7.94 -3.04
CA TYR A 12 3.10 -8.50 -3.75
C TYR A 12 4.34 -7.72 -3.31
N ILE A 13 5.32 -8.42 -2.78
CA ILE A 13 6.62 -7.84 -2.41
C ILE A 13 7.68 -8.51 -3.25
N HIS A 14 8.42 -7.72 -4.03
CA HIS A 14 9.48 -8.19 -4.90
C HIS A 14 10.77 -7.45 -4.54
N PRO A 15 11.87 -8.18 -4.26
CA PRO A 15 13.17 -7.53 -4.12
C PRO A 15 13.62 -6.98 -5.47
N GLU A 16 14.14 -5.76 -5.47
CA GLU A 16 14.76 -5.10 -6.61
C GLU A 16 16.18 -4.65 -6.25
N ARG A 17 16.96 -4.21 -7.24
CA ARG A 17 18.29 -3.65 -6.99
C ARG A 17 18.14 -2.39 -6.12
N ASN A 18 18.66 -2.46 -4.90
CA ASN A 18 18.64 -1.40 -3.88
C ASN A 18 17.24 -0.96 -3.43
N ALA A 19 16.21 -1.80 -3.60
CA ALA A 19 14.84 -1.46 -3.18
C ALA A 19 13.98 -2.70 -2.91
N LEU A 20 12.86 -2.51 -2.23
CA LEU A 20 11.75 -3.48 -2.20
C LEU A 20 10.56 -2.88 -2.94
N PHE A 21 10.11 -3.54 -4.00
CA PHE A 21 8.89 -3.20 -4.69
C PHE A 21 7.68 -3.82 -3.98
N ILE A 22 6.70 -3.00 -3.61
CA ILE A 22 5.49 -3.42 -2.91
C ILE A 22 4.28 -2.98 -3.73
N ALA A 23 3.57 -3.94 -4.32
CA ALA A 23 2.31 -3.69 -5.00
C ALA A 23 1.12 -4.15 -4.13
N PHE A 24 0.18 -3.25 -3.90
CA PHE A 24 -1.02 -3.55 -3.12
C PHE A 24 -2.21 -2.69 -3.56
N GLN A 25 -3.41 -3.25 -3.44
CA GLN A 25 -4.65 -2.51 -3.65
C GLN A 25 -5.13 -1.82 -2.38
N ILE A 26 -5.55 -0.56 -2.43
CA ILE A 26 -6.22 0.11 -1.30
C ILE A 26 -7.51 0.78 -1.78
N ALA A 27 -8.53 0.77 -0.91
CA ALA A 27 -9.81 1.39 -1.18
C ALA A 27 -9.70 2.91 -1.01
N GLU A 28 -10.27 3.66 -1.94
CA GLU A 28 -10.19 5.12 -1.94
C GLU A 28 -10.81 5.73 -0.68
N ALA A 29 -11.90 5.14 -0.17
CA ALA A 29 -12.57 5.57 1.07
C ALA A 29 -11.67 5.51 2.32
N LYS A 30 -10.52 4.82 2.26
CA LYS A 30 -9.57 4.72 3.37
C LYS A 30 -8.50 5.81 3.35
N ILE A 31 -8.21 6.37 2.18
CA ILE A 31 -7.13 7.35 2.02
C ILE A 31 -7.40 8.65 2.77
N PRO A 32 -8.61 9.25 2.74
CA PRO A 32 -8.89 10.47 3.51
C PRO A 32 -8.59 10.35 5.01
N GLN A 33 -8.67 9.14 5.59
CA GLN A 33 -8.44 8.90 7.02
C GLN A 33 -6.95 8.91 7.40
N ILE A 34 -6.07 8.60 6.45
CA ILE A 34 -4.62 8.53 6.67
C ILE A 34 -3.83 9.58 5.90
N LYS A 35 -4.49 10.34 5.00
CA LYS A 35 -3.85 11.29 4.07
C LYS A 35 -2.94 12.30 4.77
N SER A 36 -3.34 12.79 5.94
CA SER A 36 -2.57 13.76 6.74
C SER A 36 -1.30 13.18 7.38
N GLN A 37 -1.18 11.87 7.46
CA GLN A 37 -0.05 11.16 8.07
C GLN A 37 0.90 10.55 7.03
N LEU A 38 0.52 10.60 5.74
CA LEU A 38 1.33 10.09 4.65
C LEU A 38 2.34 11.15 4.21
N SER A 39 3.54 10.70 3.87
CA SER A 39 4.52 11.55 3.21
C SER A 39 4.05 12.01 1.83
N GLU A 40 4.67 13.08 1.31
CA GLU A 40 4.46 13.54 -0.07
C GLU A 40 4.75 12.44 -1.10
N TYR A 41 5.73 11.58 -0.84
CA TYR A 41 6.04 10.45 -1.71
C TYR A 41 4.88 9.45 -1.77
N ALA A 42 4.33 9.06 -0.62
CA ALA A 42 3.20 8.14 -0.57
C ALA A 42 1.94 8.72 -1.24
N LEU A 43 1.71 10.03 -1.09
CA LEU A 43 0.64 10.74 -1.78
C LEU A 43 0.86 10.78 -3.28
N HIS A 44 2.08 11.05 -3.73
CA HIS A 44 2.43 11.01 -5.15
C HIS A 44 2.21 9.63 -5.78
N VAL A 45 2.61 8.56 -5.07
CA VAL A 45 2.34 7.17 -5.50
C VAL A 45 0.84 6.88 -5.53
N TRP A 46 0.07 7.43 -4.60
CA TRP A 46 -1.38 7.28 -4.57
C TRP A 46 -2.05 8.02 -5.74
N ASP A 47 -1.62 9.23 -6.07
CA ASP A 47 -2.19 10.02 -7.16
C ASP A 47 -1.87 9.41 -8.54
N ASN A 48 -0.71 8.75 -8.67
CA ASN A 48 -0.30 8.02 -9.88
C ASN A 48 -0.67 6.53 -9.87
N ARG A 49 -1.54 6.10 -8.96
CA ARG A 49 -1.94 4.68 -8.84
C ARG A 49 -2.68 4.19 -10.07
N TYR A 50 -2.68 2.88 -10.26
CA TYR A 50 -3.57 2.25 -11.24
C TYR A 50 -5.00 2.17 -10.69
N LEU A 51 -5.92 2.90 -11.33
CA LEU A 51 -7.33 2.99 -10.91
C LEU A 51 -8.05 1.65 -11.13
N CYS A 52 -8.76 1.19 -10.09
CA CYS A 52 -9.50 -0.07 -10.13
C CYS A 52 -10.78 0.05 -9.30
N ARG A 53 -11.94 0.14 -9.97
CA ARG A 53 -13.27 0.24 -9.34
C ARG A 53 -13.33 1.36 -8.28
N LYS A 54 -13.44 1.01 -6.98
CA LYS A 54 -13.56 1.93 -5.83
C LYS A 54 -12.23 2.05 -5.04
N GLY A 55 -11.11 1.94 -5.74
CA GLY A 55 -9.77 1.98 -5.16
C GLY A 55 -8.70 2.05 -6.23
N GLY A 56 -7.48 1.67 -5.87
CA GLY A 56 -6.41 1.55 -6.84
C GLY A 56 -5.26 0.69 -6.35
N TRP A 57 -4.51 0.17 -7.32
CA TRP A 57 -3.25 -0.52 -7.11
C TRP A 57 -2.14 0.51 -6.99
N MET A 58 -1.51 0.56 -5.82
CA MET A 58 -0.31 1.32 -5.58
C MET A 58 0.90 0.46 -5.87
N TRP A 59 1.86 1.03 -6.57
CA TRP A 59 3.18 0.47 -6.82
C TRP A 59 4.18 1.29 -6.02
N TYR A 60 4.50 0.82 -4.82
CA TYR A 60 5.32 1.56 -3.88
C TYR A 60 6.72 0.98 -3.88
N ARG A 61 7.72 1.82 -4.13
CA ARG A 61 9.12 1.41 -4.13
C ARG A 61 9.76 1.87 -2.82
N LEU A 62 10.11 0.90 -1.99
CA LEU A 62 10.75 1.11 -0.70
C LEU A 62 12.28 1.16 -0.92
N THR A 63 12.83 2.35 -0.90
CA THR A 63 14.27 2.64 -1.00
C THR A 63 14.87 3.04 0.34
N ASP A 64 14.05 3.64 1.22
CA ASP A 64 14.50 4.28 2.45
C ASP A 64 13.72 3.81 3.67
N THR A 65 14.33 3.94 4.85
CA THR A 65 13.72 3.48 6.10
C THR A 65 12.53 4.33 6.56
N TRP A 66 12.50 5.62 6.24
CA TRP A 66 11.37 6.50 6.61
C TRP A 66 10.06 6.09 5.93
N GLN A 67 10.15 5.55 4.72
CA GLN A 67 9.02 5.03 3.94
C GLN A 67 8.35 3.81 4.59
N ILE A 68 9.03 3.12 5.53
CA ILE A 68 8.46 2.00 6.27
C ILE A 68 7.22 2.45 7.06
N ASN A 69 7.22 3.68 7.60
CA ASN A 69 6.07 4.21 8.32
C ASN A 69 4.86 4.43 7.41
N ASP A 70 5.06 4.97 6.21
CA ASP A 70 3.99 5.13 5.22
C ASP A 70 3.39 3.79 4.83
N ILE A 71 4.24 2.82 4.50
CA ILE A 71 3.83 1.46 4.14
C ILE A 71 3.03 0.83 5.28
N ARG A 72 3.48 0.98 6.52
CA ARG A 72 2.77 0.46 7.70
C ARG A 72 1.38 1.08 7.85
N LEU A 73 1.25 2.40 7.67
CA LEU A 73 -0.04 3.10 7.69
C LEU A 73 -0.97 2.63 6.56
N LEU A 74 -0.46 2.54 5.33
CA LEU A 74 -1.22 2.11 4.15
C LEU A 74 -1.74 0.68 4.30
N LEU A 75 -0.91 -0.23 4.81
CA LEU A 75 -1.28 -1.62 5.01
C LEU A 75 -2.26 -1.80 6.18
N ASN A 76 -2.10 -1.05 7.27
CA ASN A 76 -3.05 -1.06 8.38
C ASN A 76 -4.42 -0.52 7.95
N ALA A 77 -4.46 0.49 7.07
CA ALA A 77 -5.71 0.99 6.52
C ALA A 77 -6.40 -0.01 5.59
N LYS A 78 -5.62 -0.88 4.93
CA LYS A 78 -6.09 -1.96 4.05
C LYS A 78 -6.61 -3.17 4.84
N ILE A 79 -5.88 -3.62 5.85
CA ILE A 79 -6.20 -4.83 6.61
C ILE A 79 -7.15 -4.44 7.73
N LYS A 80 -8.43 -4.81 7.64
CA LYS A 80 -9.21 -5.00 8.86
C LYS A 80 -8.74 -6.33 9.47
N PRO A 81 -8.07 -6.37 10.63
CA PRO A 81 -8.01 -7.60 11.38
C PRO A 81 -9.47 -7.99 11.64
N LYS A 82 -9.91 -9.14 11.11
CA LYS A 82 -11.10 -9.78 11.70
C LYS A 82 -10.70 -10.05 13.14
N LYS A 83 -11.43 -9.46 14.10
CA LYS A 83 -11.37 -9.92 15.49
C LYS A 83 -11.57 -11.45 15.43
N GLN A 84 -10.55 -12.19 15.86
CA GLN A 84 -10.71 -13.59 16.23
C GLN A 84 -11.61 -13.64 17.47
#